data_AF-A0A1M7TGV0-F1
#
_entry.id   AF-A0A1M7TGV0-F1
#
_cell.length_a   1.000
_cell.length_b   1.000
_cell.length_c   1.000
_cell.angle_alpha   90.00
_cell.angle_beta   90.00
_cell.angle_gamma   90.00
#
_symmetry.space_group_name_H-M   'P 1'
#
loop_
_entity.id
_entity.type
_entity.pdbx_description
1 polymer ?
#
loop_
_entity_poly.entity_id
_entity_poly.type
_entity_poly.pdbx_seq_one_letter_code
_entity_poly.pdbx_strand_id
1 'polypeptide(L)'
;MSGQDITDNPTYNSNGDILSDRTYTVVAIQKKDGRPMPAAQDENYPSFYVSPYIKGLKPWQVNAHTLNGGYIENVVDGVMYRIIDCDEVAMFADRGLYLGVNTGSFYNSEAFKYDENTGVLTADPNFDGASVVFDLPMDKSMANPAKAQTYLDEMLGQ
;
A
#
# COMPACT_ATOMS: atom_id res chain seq x y z
N MET A 1 -6.62 -11.89 -2.33
CA MET A 1 -8.03 -12.18 -2.66
C MET A 1 -8.45 -11.16 -3.71
N SER A 2 -9.13 -11.58 -4.77
CA SER A 2 -9.68 -10.70 -5.81
C SER A 2 -10.90 -9.93 -5.27
N GLY A 3 -11.14 -8.72 -5.76
CA GLY A 3 -12.18 -7.82 -5.24
C GLY A 3 -13.61 -8.26 -5.48
N GLN A 4 -13.84 -9.16 -6.45
CA GLN A 4 -15.18 -9.57 -6.88
C GLN A 4 -16.00 -10.28 -5.77
N ASP A 5 -15.33 -10.88 -4.79
CA ASP A 5 -15.98 -11.61 -3.69
C ASP A 5 -16.02 -10.81 -2.37
N ILE A 6 -15.60 -9.54 -2.38
CA ILE A 6 -15.32 -8.75 -1.15
C ILE A 6 -16.16 -7.48 -1.03
N THR A 7 -16.73 -6.97 -2.13
CA THR A 7 -17.47 -5.70 -2.11
C THR A 7 -18.77 -5.76 -2.91
N ASP A 8 -19.85 -5.21 -2.33
CA ASP A 8 -21.12 -4.95 -3.03
C ASP A 8 -21.01 -3.77 -4.01
N ASN A 9 -19.89 -3.04 -3.99
CA ASN A 9 -19.58 -1.94 -4.90
C ASN A 9 -18.21 -2.19 -5.58
N PRO A 10 -18.17 -2.95 -6.69
CA PRO A 10 -16.94 -3.20 -7.40
C PRO A 10 -16.40 -1.92 -8.07
N THR A 11 -15.08 -1.83 -8.20
CA THR A 11 -14.44 -0.78 -9.01
C THR A 11 -14.57 -1.15 -10.48
N TYR A 12 -14.81 -0.16 -11.35
CA TYR A 12 -14.96 -0.36 -12.79
C TYR A 12 -13.81 0.30 -13.55
N ASN A 13 -13.40 -0.32 -14.67
CA ASN A 13 -12.51 0.33 -15.63
C ASN A 13 -13.28 1.36 -16.48
N SER A 14 -12.58 2.08 -17.36
CA SER A 14 -13.19 3.06 -18.29
C SER A 14 -14.20 2.46 -19.27
N ASN A 15 -14.16 1.14 -19.49
CA ASN A 15 -15.06 0.42 -20.38
C ASN A 15 -16.30 -0.11 -19.65
N GLY A 16 -16.39 0.06 -18.33
CA GLY A 16 -17.49 -0.44 -17.50
C GLY A 16 -17.34 -1.89 -17.04
N ASP A 17 -16.17 -2.51 -17.23
CA ASP A 17 -15.89 -3.85 -16.71
C ASP A 17 -15.47 -3.78 -15.25
N ILE A 18 -15.86 -4.78 -14.46
CA ILE A 18 -15.44 -4.93 -13.06
C ILE A 18 -13.94 -5.19 -13.01
N LEU A 19 -13.22 -4.39 -12.22
CA LEU A 19 -11.85 -4.66 -11.81
C LEU A 19 -11.86 -5.76 -10.75
N SER A 20 -11.90 -7.02 -11.19
CA SER A 20 -11.82 -8.19 -10.31
C SER A 20 -10.45 -8.31 -9.63
N ASP A 21 -9.40 -7.83 -10.29
CA ASP A 21 -8.01 -8.07 -9.91
C ASP A 21 -7.46 -6.92 -9.04
N ARG A 22 -8.13 -6.64 -7.92
CA ARG A 22 -7.68 -5.63 -6.94
C ARG A 22 -7.07 -6.26 -5.70
N THR A 23 -6.05 -5.60 -5.16
CA THR A 23 -5.44 -5.95 -3.88
C THR A 23 -6.03 -5.08 -2.79
N TYR A 24 -6.55 -5.69 -1.74
CA TYR A 24 -7.02 -5.00 -0.53
C TYR A 24 -6.12 -5.30 0.65
N THR A 25 -5.76 -4.29 1.42
CA THR A 25 -5.03 -4.43 2.68
C THR A 25 -5.73 -3.63 3.78
N VAL A 26 -5.81 -4.20 4.98
CA VAL A 26 -6.38 -3.52 6.14
C VAL A 26 -5.27 -3.29 7.17
N VAL A 27 -5.16 -2.07 7.68
CA VAL A 27 -4.25 -1.74 8.77
C VAL A 27 -5.01 -1.12 9.93
N ALA A 28 -4.55 -1.41 11.16
CA ALA A 28 -5.00 -0.79 12.39
C ALA A 28 -3.86 0.04 12.97
N ILE A 29 -4.12 1.32 13.25
CA ILE A 29 -3.13 2.29 13.74
C ILE A 29 -3.59 2.80 15.11
N GLN A 30 -2.71 2.65 16.10
CA GLN A 30 -2.97 3.01 17.49
C GLN A 30 -1.79 3.82 18.06
N LYS A 31 -2.07 4.75 18.96
CA LYS A 31 -1.00 5.44 19.69
C LYS A 31 -0.35 4.47 20.66
N LYS A 32 0.99 4.50 20.71
CA LYS A 32 1.79 3.66 21.62
C LYS A 32 1.45 3.90 23.10
N ASP A 33 1.02 5.11 23.45
CA ASP A 33 0.64 5.50 24.81
C ASP A 33 -0.79 5.09 25.18
N GLY A 34 -1.52 4.43 24.29
CA GLY A 34 -2.89 3.94 24.52
C GLY A 34 -3.98 5.01 24.47
N ARG A 35 -3.65 6.28 24.20
CA ARG A 35 -4.67 7.31 23.97
C ARG A 35 -5.42 7.04 22.65
N PRO A 36 -6.72 7.39 22.56
CA PRO A 36 -7.46 7.21 21.34
C PRO A 36 -6.88 8.03 20.19
N MET A 37 -7.00 7.49 18.98
CA MET A 37 -6.81 8.24 17.74
C MET A 37 -7.86 9.36 17.66
N PRO A 38 -7.51 10.57 17.19
CA PRO A 38 -8.48 11.64 16.97
C PRO A 38 -9.53 11.24 15.94
N ALA A 39 -10.74 11.78 16.05
CA ALA A 39 -11.78 11.60 15.05
C ALA A 39 -11.52 12.48 13.81
N ALA A 40 -12.12 12.14 12.67
CA ALA A 40 -11.86 12.81 11.38
C ALA A 40 -12.17 14.33 11.39
N GLN A 41 -13.05 14.77 12.29
CA GLN A 41 -13.40 16.19 12.47
C GLN A 41 -12.45 16.95 13.40
N ASP A 42 -11.52 16.26 14.08
CA ASP A 42 -10.61 16.90 15.03
C ASP A 42 -9.46 17.60 14.28
N GLU A 43 -9.07 18.80 14.71
CA GLU A 43 -8.00 19.59 14.05
C GLU A 43 -6.64 18.87 14.02
N ASN A 44 -6.41 17.95 14.95
CA ASN A 44 -5.18 17.18 15.08
C ASN A 44 -5.27 15.78 14.45
N TYR A 45 -6.25 15.55 13.57
CA TYR A 45 -6.41 14.29 12.86
C TYR A 45 -5.18 13.98 11.99
N PRO A 46 -4.46 12.87 12.25
CA PRO A 46 -3.19 12.58 11.59
C PRO A 46 -3.41 12.01 10.18
N SER A 47 -2.45 12.26 9.30
CA SER A 47 -2.38 11.59 7.98
C SER A 47 -1.34 10.47 8.00
N PHE A 48 -1.71 9.32 7.43
CA PHE A 48 -0.80 8.22 7.15
C PHE A 48 -0.86 7.85 5.67
N TYR A 49 0.28 7.50 5.10
CA TYR A 49 0.37 6.93 3.78
C TYR A 49 0.70 5.45 3.93
N VAL A 50 -0.19 4.61 3.42
CA VAL A 50 -0.07 3.15 3.48
C VAL A 50 0.00 2.64 2.06
N SER A 51 1.05 1.87 1.76
CA SER A 51 1.32 1.45 0.38
C SER A 51 1.92 0.06 0.34
N PRO A 52 1.51 -0.79 -0.61
CA PRO A 52 2.32 -1.93 -0.99
C PRO A 52 3.61 -1.42 -1.66
N TYR A 53 4.70 -2.14 -1.45
CA TYR A 53 5.96 -1.92 -2.15
C TYR A 53 6.50 -3.26 -2.65
N ILE A 54 7.24 -3.22 -3.74
CA ILE A 54 7.77 -4.42 -4.40
C ILE A 54 9.29 -4.36 -4.35
N LYS A 55 9.91 -5.42 -3.83
CA LYS A 55 11.37 -5.53 -3.78
C LYS A 55 11.97 -5.39 -5.19
N GLY A 56 13.02 -4.57 -5.29
CA GLY A 56 13.69 -4.29 -6.56
C GLY A 56 13.00 -3.25 -7.44
N LEU A 57 11.85 -2.71 -7.03
CA LEU A 57 11.21 -1.57 -7.67
C LEU A 57 11.38 -0.32 -6.80
N LYS A 58 11.63 0.81 -7.46
CA LYS A 58 11.84 2.09 -6.79
C LYS A 58 10.52 2.57 -6.15
N PRO A 59 10.46 2.78 -4.82
CA PRO A 59 9.20 3.07 -4.13
C PRO A 59 8.60 4.44 -4.49
N TRP A 60 9.40 5.37 -5.02
CA TRP A 60 8.90 6.65 -5.57
C TRP A 60 8.29 6.52 -6.98
N GLN A 61 8.50 5.39 -7.66
CA GLN A 61 7.91 5.09 -8.97
C GLN A 61 6.77 4.07 -8.89
N VAL A 62 6.83 3.16 -7.92
CA VAL A 62 5.84 2.08 -7.74
C VAL A 62 5.37 2.06 -6.29
N ASN A 63 4.18 2.61 -6.06
CA ASN A 63 3.51 2.71 -4.76
C ASN A 63 1.99 2.76 -4.96
N ALA A 64 1.21 2.81 -3.87
CA ALA A 64 -0.24 2.83 -3.92
C ALA A 64 -0.80 3.90 -4.87
N HIS A 65 -0.17 5.08 -4.98
CA HIS A 65 -0.66 6.13 -5.86
C HIS A 65 -0.54 5.73 -7.33
N THR A 66 0.61 5.19 -7.74
CA THR A 66 0.85 4.77 -9.13
C THR A 66 0.17 3.44 -9.47
N LEU A 67 -0.15 2.62 -8.47
CA LEU A 67 -0.91 1.38 -8.60
C LEU A 67 -2.43 1.60 -8.59
N ASN A 68 -2.89 2.77 -9.06
CA ASN A 68 -4.30 3.18 -9.07
C ASN A 68 -5.02 2.95 -7.73
N GLY A 69 -4.33 3.30 -6.64
CA GLY A 69 -4.77 2.99 -5.29
C GLY A 69 -5.61 4.08 -4.65
N GLY A 70 -6.53 3.63 -3.80
CA GLY A 70 -7.38 4.45 -2.95
C GLY A 70 -7.31 3.97 -1.50
N TYR A 71 -7.96 4.72 -0.63
CA TYR A 71 -8.20 4.24 0.72
C TYR A 71 -9.53 4.79 1.26
N ILE A 72 -10.11 4.03 2.18
CA ILE A 72 -11.12 4.51 3.11
C ILE A 72 -10.62 4.32 4.52
N GLU A 73 -11.08 5.16 5.43
CA GLU A 73 -10.65 5.08 6.82
C GLU A 73 -11.74 5.49 7.80
N ASN A 74 -11.64 4.95 9.01
CA ASN A 74 -12.52 5.29 10.10
C ASN A 74 -11.82 5.08 11.45
N VAL A 75 -12.26 5.78 12.48
CA VAL A 75 -11.79 5.57 13.86
C VAL A 75 -12.89 4.88 14.65
N VAL A 76 -12.61 3.65 15.07
CA VAL A 76 -13.54 2.82 15.84
C VAL A 76 -12.88 2.51 17.18
N ASP A 77 -13.56 2.85 18.28
CA ASP A 77 -13.08 2.63 19.65
C ASP A 77 -11.65 3.15 19.91
N GLY A 78 -11.32 4.30 19.31
CA GLY A 78 -10.01 4.94 19.45
C GLY A 78 -8.90 4.32 18.60
N VAL A 79 -9.20 3.37 17.72
CA VAL A 79 -8.27 2.77 16.75
C VAL A 79 -8.61 3.27 15.34
N MET A 80 -7.60 3.75 14.61
CA MET A 80 -7.78 4.11 13.20
C MET A 80 -7.63 2.86 12.34
N TYR A 81 -8.67 2.53 11.59
CA TYR A 81 -8.66 1.48 10.58
C TYR A 81 -8.60 2.10 9.19
N ARG A 82 -7.66 1.62 8.37
CA ARG A 82 -7.53 1.98 6.96
C ARG A 82 -7.67 0.74 6.11
N ILE A 83 -8.54 0.82 5.10
CA ILE A 83 -8.61 -0.15 4.02
C ILE A 83 -7.99 0.54 2.81
N ILE A 84 -6.94 -0.05 2.27
CA ILE A 84 -6.26 0.39 1.07
C ILE A 84 -6.63 -0.58 -0.03
N ASP A 85 -6.99 -0.05 -1.19
CA ASP A 85 -7.12 -0.81 -2.41
C ASP A 85 -6.11 -0.30 -3.45
N CYS A 86 -5.61 -1.20 -4.29
CA CYS A 86 -4.75 -0.89 -5.43
C CYS A 86 -4.92 -1.99 -6.49
N ASP A 87 -4.27 -1.82 -7.64
CA ASP A 87 -4.18 -2.86 -8.65
C ASP A 87 -3.55 -4.14 -8.08
N GLU A 88 -3.70 -5.24 -8.81
CA GLU A 88 -3.16 -6.54 -8.41
C GLU A 88 -1.63 -6.47 -8.19
N VAL A 89 -1.17 -6.73 -6.95
CA VAL A 89 0.26 -6.86 -6.64
C VAL A 89 0.73 -8.31 -6.63
N ALA A 90 -0.21 -9.26 -6.68
CA ALA A 90 0.07 -10.70 -6.69
C ALA A 90 0.94 -11.13 -7.88
N MET A 91 0.83 -10.43 -9.02
CA MET A 91 1.69 -10.68 -10.19
C MET A 91 3.19 -10.51 -9.88
N PHE A 92 3.56 -9.78 -8.82
CA PHE A 92 4.93 -9.59 -8.33
C PHE A 92 5.32 -10.52 -7.18
N ALA A 93 4.55 -11.56 -6.87
CA ALA A 93 4.78 -12.43 -5.70
C ALA A 93 6.14 -13.18 -5.73
N ASP A 94 6.84 -13.22 -6.86
CA ASP A 94 8.18 -13.79 -7.00
C ASP A 94 9.31 -12.86 -6.49
N ARG A 95 9.07 -11.55 -6.38
CA ARG A 95 10.11 -10.56 -6.00
C ARG A 95 10.25 -10.36 -4.49
N GLY A 96 9.16 -10.50 -3.76
CA GLY A 96 9.03 -10.09 -2.36
C GLY A 96 8.24 -8.79 -2.26
N LEU A 97 7.23 -8.79 -1.40
CA LEU A 97 6.26 -7.71 -1.26
C LEU A 97 6.31 -7.19 0.17
N TYR A 98 6.13 -5.89 0.30
CA TYR A 98 6.08 -5.20 1.58
C TYR A 98 4.79 -4.40 1.69
N LEU A 99 4.37 -4.14 2.92
CA LEU A 99 3.41 -3.10 3.26
C LEU A 99 4.13 -2.05 4.10
N GLY A 100 4.28 -0.83 3.58
CA GLY A 100 4.86 0.27 4.32
C GLY A 100 3.82 1.26 4.81
N VAL A 101 4.08 1.87 5.95
CA VAL A 101 3.28 2.96 6.52
C VAL A 101 4.21 4.10 6.92
N ASN A 102 3.97 5.30 6.41
CA ASN A 102 4.61 6.53 6.90
C ASN A 102 3.59 7.59 7.34
N THR A 103 3.97 8.46 8.27
CA THR A 103 3.20 9.70 8.51
C THR A 103 3.26 10.61 7.27
N GLY A 104 2.13 11.22 6.93
CA GLY A 104 1.97 12.08 5.74
C GLY A 104 1.03 11.47 4.70
N SER A 105 0.88 12.15 3.56
CA SER A 105 -0.12 11.79 2.53
C SER A 105 0.45 11.09 1.31
N PHE A 106 1.78 10.99 1.20
CA PHE A 106 2.49 10.39 0.08
C PHE A 106 3.71 9.61 0.57
N TYR A 107 4.34 8.86 -0.34
CA TYR A 107 5.65 8.26 -0.10
C TYR A 107 6.63 9.32 0.42
N ASN A 108 7.31 8.99 1.52
CA ASN A 108 8.32 9.85 2.12
C ASN A 108 9.68 9.15 2.11
N SER A 109 10.64 9.72 1.36
CA SER A 109 12.01 9.20 1.27
C SER A 109 12.83 9.36 2.55
N GLU A 110 12.40 10.21 3.47
CA GLU A 110 13.01 10.33 4.81
C GLU A 110 12.49 9.25 5.76
N ALA A 111 11.30 8.70 5.51
CA ALA A 111 10.72 7.64 6.33
C ALA A 111 11.30 6.26 5.98
N PHE A 112 11.79 6.04 4.76
CA PHE A 112 12.22 4.73 4.28
C PHE A 112 13.62 4.74 3.68
N LYS A 113 14.34 3.63 3.86
CA LYS A 113 15.63 3.37 3.23
C LYS A 113 15.45 2.30 2.16
N TYR A 114 15.61 2.72 0.91
CA TYR A 114 15.65 1.83 -0.24
C TYR A 114 17.10 1.60 -0.67
N ASP A 115 17.53 0.34 -0.69
CA ASP A 115 18.83 -0.06 -1.20
C ASP A 115 18.74 -0.35 -2.70
N GLU A 116 19.33 0.50 -3.53
CA GLU A 116 19.28 0.34 -4.98
C GLU A 116 20.02 -0.90 -5.49
N ASN A 117 20.99 -1.45 -4.73
CA ASN A 117 21.73 -2.64 -5.13
C ASN A 117 20.95 -3.92 -4.85
N THR A 118 20.26 -3.98 -3.71
CA THR A 118 19.56 -5.19 -3.25
C THR A 118 18.05 -5.15 -3.48
N GLY A 119 17.51 -3.96 -3.75
CA GLY A 119 16.08 -3.72 -3.91
C GLY A 119 15.29 -3.78 -2.61
N VAL A 120 15.95 -3.88 -1.45
CA VAL A 120 15.31 -4.01 -0.15
C VAL A 120 14.82 -2.64 0.34
N LEU A 121 13.60 -2.61 0.89
CA LEU A 121 13.02 -1.45 1.54
C LEU A 121 12.98 -1.69 3.05
N THR A 122 13.45 -0.73 3.85
CA THR A 122 13.38 -0.77 5.32
C THR A 122 12.87 0.55 5.88
N ALA A 123 12.27 0.51 7.07
CA ALA A 123 11.90 1.72 7.82
C ALA A 123 13.15 2.45 8.33
N ASP A 124 13.15 3.78 8.32
CA ASP A 124 14.16 4.56 9.03
C ASP A 124 13.77 4.73 10.50
N PRO A 125 14.51 4.14 11.46
CA PRO A 125 14.22 4.28 12.89
C PRO A 125 14.42 5.71 13.42
N ASN A 126 15.08 6.59 12.66
CA ASN A 126 15.33 7.98 13.07
C ASN A 126 14.30 8.97 12.53
N PHE A 127 13.32 8.51 11.73
CA PHE A 127 12.29 9.38 11.19
C PHE A 127 11.37 9.91 12.30
N ASP A 128 11.12 11.22 12.31
CA ASP A 128 10.21 11.86 13.26
C ASP A 128 8.75 11.68 12.80
N GLY A 129 8.22 10.49 13.07
CA GLY A 129 6.87 10.09 12.69
C GLY A 129 6.72 8.58 12.68
N ALA A 130 5.56 8.10 12.21
CA ALA A 130 5.43 6.68 11.92
C ALA A 130 6.29 6.32 10.70
N SER A 131 7.10 5.28 10.84
CA SER A 131 7.73 4.56 9.76
C SER A 131 7.80 3.09 10.11
N VAL A 132 7.13 2.26 9.32
CA VAL A 132 7.14 0.80 9.49
C VAL A 132 7.03 0.12 8.13
N VAL A 133 7.71 -1.01 8.00
CA VAL A 133 7.66 -1.88 6.82
C VAL A 133 7.38 -3.30 7.33
N PHE A 134 6.31 -3.91 6.82
CA PHE A 134 5.96 -5.31 7.06
C PHE A 134 6.23 -6.12 5.79
N ASP A 135 6.68 -7.36 5.94
CA ASP A 135 6.61 -8.31 4.84
C ASP A 135 5.14 -8.65 4.56
N LEU A 136 4.76 -8.62 3.28
CA LEU A 136 3.44 -9.05 2.83
C LEU A 136 3.57 -10.47 2.25
N PRO A 137 3.27 -11.52 3.04
CA PRO A 137 3.40 -12.89 2.56
C PRO A 137 2.38 -13.14 1.46
N MET A 138 2.86 -13.60 0.30
CA MET A 138 2.03 -13.93 -0.85
C MET A 138 2.46 -15.28 -1.40
N ASP A 139 1.48 -16.05 -1.87
CA ASP A 139 1.77 -17.31 -2.57
C ASP A 139 2.50 -16.99 -3.88
N LYS A 140 3.74 -17.47 -3.99
CA LYS A 140 4.59 -17.30 -5.18
C LYS A 140 3.97 -17.91 -6.43
N SER A 141 3.05 -18.87 -6.30
CA SER A 141 2.34 -19.46 -7.43
C SER A 141 1.44 -18.44 -8.17
N MET A 142 1.07 -17.34 -7.52
CA MET A 142 0.28 -16.25 -8.12
C MET A 142 1.15 -15.27 -8.92
N ALA A 143 2.47 -15.39 -8.87
CA ALA A 143 3.35 -14.52 -9.62
C ALA A 143 3.14 -14.70 -11.13
N ASN A 144 3.14 -13.60 -11.87
CA ASN A 144 3.08 -13.59 -13.32
C ASN A 144 4.10 -12.56 -13.85
N PRO A 145 5.37 -12.98 -14.04
CA PRO A 145 6.44 -12.06 -14.45
C PRO A 145 6.18 -11.37 -15.78
N ALA A 146 5.50 -12.03 -16.72
CA ALA A 146 5.14 -11.43 -18.01
C ALA A 146 4.11 -10.31 -17.84
N LYS A 147 3.01 -10.57 -17.10
CA LYS A 147 1.99 -9.55 -16.77
C LYS A 147 2.61 -8.39 -15.99
N ALA A 148 3.46 -8.71 -15.01
CA ALA A 148 4.17 -7.72 -14.20
C ALA A 148 5.08 -6.82 -15.06
N GLN A 149 5.80 -7.38 -16.03
CA GLN A 149 6.65 -6.58 -16.91
C GLN A 149 5.82 -5.66 -17.81
N THR A 150 4.80 -6.20 -18.50
CA THR A 150 3.90 -5.38 -19.33
C THR A 150 3.26 -4.25 -18.55
N TYR A 151 2.78 -4.52 -17.33
CA TYR A 151 2.21 -3.50 -16.46
C TYR A 151 3.21 -2.38 -16.12
N LEU A 152 4.47 -2.74 -15.81
CA LEU A 152 5.51 -1.75 -15.52
C LEU A 152 5.88 -0.92 -16.76
N ASP A 153 5.95 -1.54 -17.94
CA ASP A 153 6.27 -0.85 -19.19
C ASP A 153 5.20 0.20 -19.51
N GLU A 154 3.91 -0.18 -19.41
CA GLU A 154 2.77 0.73 -19.60
C GLU A 154 2.74 1.86 -18.57
N MET A 155 2.93 1.54 -17.28
CA MET A 155 2.87 2.51 -16.19
C MET A 155 4.05 3.49 -16.19
N LEU A 156 5.25 3.03 -16.54
CA LEU A 156 6.48 3.83 -16.53
C LEU A 156 6.81 4.47 -17.89
N GLY A 157 6.05 4.14 -18.94
CA GLY A 157 6.25 4.64 -20.30
C GLY A 157 7.53 4.13 -20.95
N GLN A 158 7.86 2.84 -20.76
CA GLN A 158 9.06 2.18 -21.32
C GLN A 158 8.74 1.35 -22.57
#